data_AF-A0A8D8YE87-F1
#
_entry.id   AF-A0A8D8YE87-F1
#
_cell.length_a   1.000
_cell.length_b   1.000
_cell.length_c   1.000
_cell.angle_alpha   90.00
_cell.angle_beta   90.00
_cell.angle_gamma   90.00
#
_symmetry.space_group_name_H-M   'P 1'
#
loop_
_entity.id
_entity.type
_entity.pdbx_description
1 polymer ?
#
loop_
_entity_poly.entity_id
_entity_poly.type
_entity_poly.pdbx_seq_one_letter_code
_entity_poly.pdbx_strand_id
1 'polypeptide(L)'
;MTHYIIILDDIEMYERQECFSLSDYEYLSLFLNHFLYKCIVNGLFDQKMSGSVSALFHSAHTLLMLLYRRDSRRKFTTAPNHWIIKDCKLNSFMGDLDRGKKSSQLLLAKIPHIVSHEERVRLFRKYVANEKSVLGLTESACQATNSTLISIHRKRLLEDGYRQLAKIPPHALKGIVRVRFINVQGLDEAGIDQDGVFKEFLEETIKCVFDPGLNLFKVTSEERLYPSPTSYLHDSHLQLFEFVGRMLGKAVYEWRRDKTCVILVCCDTCDNAG
;
A
#
# COMPACT_ATOMS: atom_id res chain seq x y z
N MET A 1 -28.18 -8.39 -6.15
CA MET A 1 -28.23 -7.63 -7.41
C MET A 1 -27.50 -6.32 -7.17
N THR A 2 -26.22 -6.29 -7.49
CA THR A 2 -25.40 -5.08 -7.49
C THR A 2 -25.88 -4.21 -8.64
N HIS A 3 -26.59 -3.13 -8.34
CA HIS A 3 -26.80 -2.05 -9.30
C HIS A 3 -25.44 -1.38 -9.49
N TYR A 4 -24.61 -2.00 -10.33
CA TYR A 4 -23.36 -1.43 -10.74
C TYR A 4 -23.67 -0.07 -11.36
N ILE A 5 -23.06 0.97 -10.83
CA ILE A 5 -22.73 2.15 -11.61
C ILE A 5 -21.72 1.68 -12.68
N ILE A 6 -22.25 1.04 -13.72
CA ILE A 6 -21.56 0.72 -14.99
C ILE A 6 -21.35 2.02 -15.80
N ILE A 7 -21.92 3.14 -15.37
CA ILE A 7 -22.07 4.35 -16.19
C ILE A 7 -21.39 5.53 -15.50
N LEU A 8 -20.07 5.48 -15.39
CA LEU A 8 -19.24 6.68 -15.40
C LEU A 8 -18.00 6.30 -16.19
N ASP A 9 -18.11 6.28 -17.51
CA ASP A 9 -16.90 6.28 -18.32
C ASP A 9 -16.05 7.51 -17.93
N ASP A 10 -14.72 7.37 -17.86
CA ASP A 10 -13.85 8.52 -17.56
C ASP A 10 -14.07 9.62 -18.64
N ILE A 11 -14.35 9.24 -19.89
CA ILE A 11 -14.71 10.21 -20.96
C ILE A 11 -16.05 10.89 -20.65
N GLU A 12 -17.09 10.11 -20.31
CA GLU A 12 -18.41 10.65 -20.00
C GLU A 12 -18.37 11.62 -18.80
N MET A 13 -17.67 11.24 -17.73
CA MET A 13 -17.59 12.05 -16.51
C MET A 13 -16.71 13.29 -16.69
N TYR A 14 -15.50 13.14 -17.23
CA TYR A 14 -14.52 14.23 -17.25
C TYR A 14 -14.62 15.11 -18.49
N GLU A 15 -15.03 14.56 -19.63
CA GLU A 15 -15.02 15.27 -20.91
C GLU A 15 -16.43 15.68 -21.33
N ARG A 16 -17.40 14.76 -21.28
CA ARG A 16 -18.76 15.04 -21.75
C ARG A 16 -19.63 15.75 -20.71
N GLN A 17 -19.53 15.37 -19.44
CA GLN A 17 -20.31 15.91 -18.32
C GLN A 17 -21.84 15.89 -18.57
N GLU A 18 -22.34 14.87 -19.27
CA GLU A 18 -23.74 14.80 -19.75
C GLU A 18 -24.77 14.58 -18.63
N CYS A 19 -24.45 13.75 -17.63
CA CYS A 19 -25.37 13.46 -16.51
C CYS A 19 -25.25 14.45 -15.35
N PHE A 20 -24.01 14.79 -14.99
CA PHE A 20 -23.66 15.68 -13.89
C PHE A 20 -22.36 16.39 -14.24
N SER A 21 -22.24 17.64 -13.82
CA SER A 21 -20.99 18.41 -13.94
C SER A 21 -19.94 17.94 -12.94
N LEU A 22 -18.68 18.31 -13.15
CA LEU A 22 -17.62 18.06 -12.15
C LEU A 22 -17.92 18.73 -10.81
N SER A 23 -18.57 19.90 -10.79
CA SER A 23 -19.00 20.53 -9.54
C SER A 23 -20.07 19.74 -8.82
N ASP A 24 -21.00 19.10 -9.54
CA ASP A 24 -22.02 18.25 -8.93
C ASP A 24 -21.37 17.03 -8.25
N TYR A 25 -20.36 16.43 -8.87
CA TYR A 25 -19.58 15.36 -8.24
C TYR A 25 -18.77 15.84 -7.03
N GLU A 26 -18.25 17.07 -7.06
CA GLU A 26 -17.59 17.69 -5.91
C GLU A 26 -18.57 17.85 -4.73
N TYR A 27 -19.77 18.40 -4.96
CA TYR A 27 -20.81 18.50 -3.93
C TYR A 27 -21.28 17.13 -3.42
N LEU A 28 -21.50 16.19 -4.32
CA LEU A 28 -21.94 14.84 -3.99
C LEU A 28 -20.91 14.11 -3.13
N SER A 29 -19.63 14.17 -3.51
CA SER A 29 -18.55 13.56 -2.73
C SER A 29 -18.39 14.21 -1.36
N LEU A 30 -18.51 15.53 -1.25
CA LEU A 30 -18.49 16.23 0.04
C LEU A 30 -19.63 15.75 0.95
N PHE A 31 -20.86 15.72 0.42
CA PHE A 31 -22.03 15.24 1.15
C PHE A 31 -21.84 13.81 1.64
N LEU A 32 -21.46 12.89 0.75
CA LEU A 32 -21.28 11.47 1.07
C LEU A 32 -20.18 11.27 2.13
N ASN A 33 -19.08 12.03 2.03
CA ASN A 33 -17.98 11.96 2.98
C ASN A 33 -18.42 12.36 4.39
N HIS A 34 -19.09 13.51 4.52
CA HIS A 34 -19.63 13.98 5.80
C HIS A 34 -20.75 13.07 6.34
N PHE A 35 -21.63 12.60 5.47
CA PHE A 35 -22.72 11.70 5.84
C PHE A 35 -22.19 10.42 6.46
N LEU A 36 -21.25 9.74 5.79
CA LEU A 36 -20.69 8.47 6.27
C LEU A 36 -19.88 8.66 7.56
N TYR A 37 -19.10 9.74 7.65
CA TYR A 37 -18.39 10.08 8.89
C TYR A 37 -19.33 10.26 10.07
N LYS A 38 -20.36 11.12 9.93
CA LYS A 38 -21.32 11.37 11.00
C LYS A 38 -22.07 10.10 11.39
N CYS A 39 -22.44 9.28 10.44
CA CYS A 39 -23.12 8.04 10.75
C CYS A 39 -22.25 7.04 11.53
N ILE A 40 -20.94 6.93 11.20
CA ILE A 40 -20.02 6.07 11.94
C ILE A 40 -19.78 6.62 13.35
N VAL A 41 -19.53 7.93 13.49
CA VAL A 41 -19.26 8.56 14.79
C VAL A 41 -20.47 8.48 15.72
N ASN A 42 -21.68 8.62 15.18
CA ASN A 42 -22.93 8.54 15.93
C ASN A 42 -23.44 7.10 16.13
N GLY A 43 -22.69 6.09 15.67
CA GLY A 43 -23.07 4.68 15.86
C GLY A 43 -24.34 4.26 15.12
N LEU A 44 -24.71 4.96 14.04
CA LEU A 44 -25.88 4.63 13.23
C LEU A 44 -25.71 3.33 12.43
N PHE A 45 -24.46 2.85 12.31
CA PHE A 45 -24.11 1.60 11.65
C PHE A 45 -23.27 0.73 12.58
N ASP A 46 -23.88 -0.33 13.12
CA ASP A 46 -23.18 -1.42 13.82
C ASP A 46 -23.12 -2.65 12.90
N GLN A 47 -22.04 -3.44 12.99
CA GLN A 47 -21.83 -4.66 12.19
C GLN A 47 -22.93 -5.71 12.37
N LYS A 48 -23.78 -5.57 13.40
CA LYS A 48 -24.92 -6.45 13.71
C LYS A 48 -26.23 -6.01 13.07
N MET A 49 -26.26 -4.89 12.36
CA MET A 49 -27.48 -4.34 11.76
C MET A 49 -27.82 -5.08 10.45
N SER A 50 -28.82 -5.95 10.48
CA SER A 50 -29.42 -6.56 9.28
C SER A 50 -30.56 -5.67 8.77
N GLY A 51 -30.61 -5.40 7.46
CA GLY A 51 -31.72 -4.67 6.83
C GLY A 51 -31.32 -3.45 5.97
N SER A 52 -32.30 -2.58 5.69
CA SER A 52 -32.19 -1.44 4.76
C SER A 52 -31.11 -0.41 5.11
N VAL A 53 -30.84 -0.22 6.40
CA VAL A 53 -29.84 0.73 6.92
C VAL A 53 -28.43 0.32 6.49
N SER A 54 -28.13 -0.98 6.54
CA SER A 54 -26.87 -1.54 6.05
C SER A 54 -26.70 -1.37 4.53
N ALA A 55 -27.78 -1.57 3.77
CA ALA A 55 -27.79 -1.39 2.32
C ALA A 55 -27.52 0.07 1.90
N LEU A 56 -28.10 1.04 2.63
CA LEU A 56 -27.84 2.47 2.39
C LEU A 56 -26.37 2.82 2.64
N PHE A 57 -25.80 2.38 3.77
CA PHE A 57 -24.38 2.59 4.06
C PHE A 57 -23.50 2.01 2.96
N HIS A 58 -23.75 0.77 2.57
CA HIS A 58 -22.96 0.09 1.55
C HIS A 58 -23.01 0.82 0.20
N SER A 59 -24.19 1.27 -0.21
CA SER A 59 -24.38 1.99 -1.47
C SER A 59 -23.68 3.35 -1.45
N ALA A 60 -23.89 4.13 -0.39
CA ALA A 60 -23.25 5.43 -0.20
C ALA A 60 -21.72 5.31 -0.11
N HIS A 61 -21.22 4.32 0.64
CA HIS A 61 -19.80 4.03 0.78
C HIS A 61 -19.18 3.61 -0.54
N THR A 62 -19.85 2.75 -1.30
CA THR A 62 -19.38 2.31 -2.62
C THR A 62 -19.25 3.49 -3.57
N LEU A 63 -20.27 4.36 -3.65
CA LEU A 63 -20.24 5.57 -4.47
C LEU A 63 -19.14 6.53 -4.02
N LEU A 64 -19.01 6.81 -2.71
CA LEU A 64 -17.95 7.66 -2.19
C LEU A 64 -16.56 7.15 -2.60
N MET A 65 -16.31 5.85 -2.44
CA MET A 65 -15.02 5.25 -2.76
C MET A 65 -14.74 5.25 -4.27
N LEU A 66 -15.77 5.13 -5.11
CA LEU A 66 -15.62 5.29 -6.57
C LEU A 66 -15.22 6.71 -6.94
N LEU A 67 -15.88 7.73 -6.37
CA LEU A 67 -15.55 9.14 -6.59
C LEU A 67 -14.14 9.47 -6.08
N TYR A 68 -13.79 9.00 -4.89
CA TYR A 68 -12.44 9.18 -4.31
C TYR A 68 -11.34 8.59 -5.19
N ARG A 69 -11.53 7.36 -5.70
CA ARG A 69 -10.56 6.71 -6.61
C ARG A 69 -10.45 7.43 -7.96
N ARG A 70 -11.53 8.06 -8.43
CA ARG A 70 -11.50 8.87 -9.65
C ARG A 70 -10.70 10.14 -9.43
N ASP A 71 -11.03 10.91 -8.39
CA ASP A 71 -10.31 12.13 -8.04
C ASP A 71 -8.81 11.86 -7.80
N SER A 72 -8.47 10.72 -7.20
CA SER A 72 -7.07 10.29 -7.00
C SER A 72 -6.32 9.97 -8.31
N ARG A 73 -7.02 9.59 -9.38
CA ARG A 73 -6.42 9.30 -10.69
C ARG A 73 -6.38 10.54 -11.59
N ARG A 74 -7.46 11.32 -11.58
CA ARG A 74 -7.62 12.57 -12.32
C ARG A 74 -8.46 13.51 -11.45
N LYS A 75 -7.81 14.56 -10.94
CA LYS A 75 -8.44 15.48 -10.01
C LYS A 75 -9.62 16.21 -10.66
N PHE A 76 -10.76 16.24 -9.98
CA PHE A 76 -11.92 17.08 -10.33
C PHE A 76 -12.31 18.02 -9.20
N THR A 77 -11.85 17.74 -7.97
CA THR A 77 -12.09 18.59 -6.80
C THR A 77 -11.24 19.85 -6.86
N THR A 78 -11.86 21.01 -6.61
CA THR A 78 -11.20 22.31 -6.67
C THR A 78 -10.65 22.73 -5.32
N ALA A 79 -11.31 22.33 -4.22
CA ALA A 79 -10.90 22.69 -2.88
C ALA A 79 -9.65 21.90 -2.41
N PRO A 80 -8.63 22.58 -1.84
CA PRO A 80 -7.56 21.86 -1.16
C PRO A 80 -8.14 21.10 0.04
N ASN A 81 -7.67 19.88 0.25
CA ASN A 81 -8.12 19.01 1.36
C ASN A 81 -9.62 18.67 1.34
N HIS A 82 -10.27 18.65 0.16
CA HIS A 82 -11.68 18.29 -0.02
C HIS A 82 -12.11 17.03 0.77
N TRP A 83 -11.26 16.01 0.78
CA TRP A 83 -11.53 14.72 1.42
C TRP A 83 -11.32 14.72 2.94
N ILE A 84 -10.63 15.71 3.51
CA ILE A 84 -10.29 15.76 4.93
C ILE A 84 -11.45 16.35 5.73
N ILE A 85 -11.88 15.64 6.79
CA ILE A 85 -12.97 16.09 7.65
C ILE A 85 -12.41 16.91 8.81
N LYS A 86 -12.68 18.22 8.78
CA LYS A 86 -12.23 19.18 9.81
C LYS A 86 -12.76 18.88 11.22
N ASP A 87 -13.96 18.31 11.32
CA ASP A 87 -14.57 17.89 12.59
C ASP A 87 -13.81 16.74 13.27
N CYS A 88 -13.03 15.98 12.49
CA CYS A 88 -12.20 14.89 13.00
C CYS A 88 -10.94 15.46 13.66
N LYS A 89 -11.04 15.83 14.94
CA LYS A 89 -9.89 16.28 15.73
C LYS A 89 -8.85 15.17 15.85
N LEU A 90 -7.75 15.30 15.12
CA LEU A 90 -6.70 14.29 14.99
C LEU A 90 -6.21 13.72 16.34
N ASN A 91 -5.87 14.58 17.31
CA ASN A 91 -5.37 14.11 18.62
C ASN A 91 -6.39 13.24 19.36
N SER A 92 -7.68 13.62 19.30
CA SER A 92 -8.76 12.83 19.87
C SER A 92 -8.96 11.52 19.12
N PHE A 93 -8.90 11.57 17.79
CA PHE A 93 -9.04 10.40 16.93
C PHE A 93 -7.93 9.38 17.17
N MET A 94 -6.68 9.83 17.28
CA MET A 94 -5.53 8.98 17.58
C MET A 94 -5.64 8.37 19.00
N GLY A 95 -6.05 9.17 19.99
CA GLY A 95 -6.29 8.66 21.34
C GLY A 95 -7.43 7.63 21.40
N ASP A 96 -8.49 7.82 20.61
CA ASP A 96 -9.59 6.87 20.48
C ASP A 96 -9.14 5.56 19.80
N LEU A 97 -8.28 5.65 18.77
CA LEU A 97 -7.69 4.47 18.12
C LEU A 97 -6.84 3.66 19.08
N ASP A 98 -6.00 4.31 19.88
CA ASP A 98 -5.15 3.64 20.89
C ASP A 98 -5.97 2.94 21.97
N ARG A 99 -7.14 3.50 22.31
CA ARG A 99 -8.12 2.90 23.23
C ARG A 99 -8.98 1.81 22.58
N GLY A 100 -8.79 1.52 21.29
CA GLY A 100 -9.56 0.51 20.57
C GLY A 100 -11.03 0.89 20.34
N LYS A 101 -11.36 2.19 20.25
CA LYS A 101 -12.72 2.64 19.99
C LYS A 101 -13.20 2.14 18.62
N LYS A 102 -14.29 1.36 18.62
CA LYS A 102 -14.85 0.73 17.41
C LYS A 102 -15.16 1.71 16.28
N SER A 103 -15.72 2.89 16.60
CA SER A 103 -16.04 3.90 15.59
C SER A 103 -14.78 4.39 14.88
N SER A 104 -13.69 4.63 15.61
CA SER A 104 -12.43 5.11 15.03
C SER A 104 -11.74 4.04 14.18
N GLN A 105 -11.79 2.77 14.63
CA GLN A 105 -11.34 1.63 13.82
C GLN A 105 -12.16 1.49 12.53
N LEU A 106 -13.48 1.69 12.62
CA LEU A 106 -14.37 1.62 11.45
C LEU A 106 -14.13 2.77 10.48
N LEU A 107 -13.90 3.99 10.97
CA LEU A 107 -13.51 5.14 10.15
C LEU A 107 -12.22 4.84 9.37
N LEU A 108 -11.18 4.35 10.05
CA LEU A 108 -9.92 3.99 9.42
C LEU A 108 -10.07 2.86 8.39
N ALA A 109 -10.93 1.89 8.66
CA ALA A 109 -11.17 0.75 7.77
C ALA A 109 -12.04 1.10 6.55
N LYS A 110 -13.00 2.02 6.68
CA LYS A 110 -13.99 2.32 5.64
C LYS A 110 -13.69 3.60 4.88
N ILE A 111 -13.29 4.67 5.55
CA ILE A 111 -13.07 5.99 4.95
C ILE A 111 -11.74 6.61 5.42
N PRO A 112 -10.59 5.95 5.19
CA PRO A 112 -9.29 6.45 5.68
C PRO A 112 -8.90 7.81 5.09
N HIS A 113 -9.41 8.19 3.92
CA HIS A 113 -9.09 9.44 3.24
C HIS A 113 -9.50 10.71 4.01
N ILE A 114 -10.33 10.58 5.04
CA ILE A 114 -10.67 11.70 5.95
C ILE A 114 -9.49 12.16 6.80
N VAL A 115 -8.44 11.33 6.88
CA VAL A 115 -7.17 11.62 7.53
C VAL A 115 -6.12 11.89 6.45
N SER A 116 -5.32 12.93 6.66
CA SER A 116 -4.24 13.30 5.73
C SER A 116 -3.31 12.11 5.46
N HIS A 117 -2.71 12.10 4.26
CA HIS A 117 -1.77 11.03 3.89
C HIS A 117 -0.61 10.93 4.90
N GLU A 118 -0.03 12.07 5.30
CA GLU A 118 1.07 12.11 6.27
C GLU A 118 0.72 11.41 7.59
N GLU A 119 -0.46 11.68 8.13
CA GLU A 119 -0.89 11.08 9.40
C GLU A 119 -1.23 9.60 9.27
N ARG A 120 -1.77 9.18 8.11
CA ARG A 120 -1.94 7.75 7.81
C ARG A 120 -0.60 7.03 7.74
N VAL A 121 0.43 7.64 7.15
CA VAL A 121 1.80 7.10 7.13
C VAL A 121 2.36 7.03 8.55
N ARG A 122 2.16 8.07 9.37
CA ARG A 122 2.58 8.07 10.78
C ARG A 122 1.94 6.93 11.56
N LEU A 123 0.63 6.71 11.38
CA LEU A 123 -0.10 5.62 12.01
C LEU A 123 0.40 4.25 11.55
N PHE A 124 0.60 4.08 10.24
CA PHE A 124 1.18 2.86 9.68
C PHE A 124 2.55 2.53 10.32
N ARG A 125 3.43 3.53 10.42
CA ARG A 125 4.76 3.36 11.06
C ARG A 125 4.66 3.00 12.53
N LYS A 126 3.74 3.63 13.27
CA LYS A 126 3.45 3.27 14.67
C LYS A 126 3.02 1.81 14.80
N TYR A 127 2.13 1.33 13.92
CA TYR A 127 1.67 -0.06 13.94
C TYR A 127 2.80 -1.04 13.59
N VAL A 128 3.62 -0.75 12.59
CA VAL A 128 4.80 -1.56 12.26
C VAL A 128 5.78 -1.61 13.43
N ALA A 129 6.07 -0.48 14.09
CA ALA A 129 6.97 -0.43 15.23
C ALA A 129 6.43 -1.23 16.43
N ASN A 130 5.14 -1.10 16.73
CA ASN A 130 4.49 -1.88 17.79
C ASN A 130 4.53 -3.37 17.48
N GLU A 131 4.25 -3.77 16.23
CA GLU A 131 4.34 -5.17 15.81
C GLU A 131 5.78 -5.71 15.94
N LYS A 132 6.79 -4.96 15.50
CA LYS A 132 8.21 -5.31 15.69
C LYS A 132 8.57 -5.47 17.17
N SER A 133 8.04 -4.61 18.04
CA SER A 133 8.24 -4.73 19.49
C SER A 133 7.60 -6.00 20.06
N VAL A 134 6.35 -6.31 19.67
CA VAL A 134 5.65 -7.54 20.10
C VAL A 134 6.36 -8.80 19.61
N LEU A 135 6.96 -8.76 18.42
CA LEU A 135 7.74 -9.86 17.84
C LEU A 135 9.18 -9.96 18.39
N GLY A 136 9.61 -9.04 19.27
CA GLY A 136 10.97 -9.02 19.81
C GLY A 136 12.05 -8.64 18.79
N LEU A 137 11.68 -7.93 17.72
CA LEU A 137 12.56 -7.52 16.61
C LEU A 137 13.19 -6.14 16.83
N THR A 138 13.43 -5.74 18.08
CA THR A 138 14.03 -4.44 18.41
C THR A 138 15.55 -4.45 18.19
N GLU A 139 16.15 -3.28 17.91
CA GLU A 139 17.57 -3.14 17.53
C GLU A 139 18.56 -3.72 18.56
N SER A 140 18.17 -3.81 19.83
CA SER A 140 19.01 -4.39 20.89
C SER A 140 19.00 -5.93 20.91
N ALA A 141 18.13 -6.57 20.14
CA ALA A 141 17.99 -8.03 20.06
C ALA A 141 18.80 -8.61 18.88
N CYS A 142 20.06 -8.20 18.71
CA CYS A 142 20.99 -8.74 17.70
C CYS A 142 21.21 -10.27 17.79
N GLN A 143 20.69 -10.90 18.85
CA GLN A 143 20.65 -12.35 19.09
C GLN A 143 19.25 -12.98 18.87
N ALA A 144 18.34 -12.30 18.16
CA ALA A 144 16.99 -12.80 17.93
C ALA A 144 17.02 -14.16 17.21
N THR A 145 16.34 -15.14 17.81
CA THR A 145 16.14 -16.51 17.33
C THR A 145 15.36 -16.59 16.00
N ASN A 146 14.87 -15.46 15.48
CA ASN A 146 14.04 -15.33 14.28
C ASN A 146 14.76 -14.62 13.13
N SER A 147 16.04 -14.89 12.93
CA SER A 147 16.78 -14.39 11.75
C SER A 147 16.80 -15.43 10.63
N THR A 148 16.46 -15.01 9.41
CA THR A 148 16.59 -15.83 8.21
C THR A 148 17.89 -15.44 7.52
N LEU A 149 18.84 -16.37 7.40
CA LEU A 149 20.03 -16.17 6.58
C LEU A 149 19.79 -16.72 5.17
N ILE A 150 20.04 -15.90 4.15
CA ILE A 150 20.00 -16.31 2.74
C ILE A 150 21.34 -16.07 2.06
N SER A 151 21.67 -16.97 1.13
CA SER A 151 22.90 -16.90 0.34
C SER A 151 22.58 -16.57 -1.11
N ILE A 152 23.13 -15.48 -1.64
CA ILE A 152 22.75 -14.93 -2.94
C ILE A 152 23.97 -14.78 -3.84
N HIS A 153 23.92 -15.33 -5.05
CA HIS A 153 24.91 -15.01 -6.07
C HIS A 153 24.50 -13.73 -6.80
N ARG A 154 25.43 -12.78 -6.98
CA ARG A 154 25.14 -11.50 -7.66
C ARG A 154 24.55 -11.66 -9.06
N LYS A 155 24.94 -12.72 -9.78
CA LYS A 155 24.41 -13.03 -11.12
C LYS A 155 23.03 -13.71 -11.12
N ARG A 156 22.52 -14.10 -9.95
CA ARG A 156 21.30 -14.90 -9.77
C ARG A 156 20.44 -14.39 -8.61
N LEU A 157 20.37 -13.06 -8.45
CA LEU A 157 19.64 -12.38 -7.38
C LEU A 157 18.19 -12.86 -7.29
N LEU A 158 17.49 -12.84 -8.44
CA LEU A 158 16.08 -13.20 -8.51
C LEU A 158 15.87 -14.70 -8.24
N GLU A 159 16.65 -15.59 -8.88
CA GLU A 159 16.43 -17.03 -8.71
C GLU A 159 16.79 -17.53 -7.31
N ASP A 160 17.91 -17.03 -6.74
CA ASP A 160 18.34 -17.42 -5.40
C ASP A 160 17.44 -16.81 -4.32
N GLY A 161 17.02 -15.55 -4.51
CA GLY A 161 16.04 -14.88 -3.66
C GLY A 161 14.70 -15.60 -3.68
N TYR A 162 14.15 -15.89 -4.87
CA TYR A 162 12.91 -16.63 -5.03
C TYR A 162 12.99 -18.01 -4.37
N ARG A 163 14.03 -18.80 -4.65
CA ARG A 163 14.18 -20.16 -4.12
C ARG A 163 14.16 -20.19 -2.59
N GLN A 164 14.79 -19.21 -1.94
CA GLN A 164 14.94 -19.18 -0.49
C GLN A 164 13.79 -18.48 0.22
N LEU A 165 13.30 -17.35 -0.30
CA LEU A 165 12.34 -16.50 0.39
C LEU A 165 10.87 -16.79 0.02
N ALA A 166 10.60 -17.35 -1.17
CA ALA A 166 9.22 -17.62 -1.61
C ALA A 166 8.53 -18.68 -0.73
N LYS A 167 9.27 -19.59 -0.11
CA LYS A 167 8.70 -20.63 0.76
C LYS A 167 8.63 -20.24 2.24
N ILE A 168 9.19 -19.08 2.61
CA ILE A 168 9.21 -18.63 4.00
C ILE A 168 7.80 -18.25 4.45
N PRO A 169 7.33 -18.68 5.62
CA PRO A 169 6.06 -18.22 6.15
C PRO A 169 6.01 -16.69 6.34
N PRO A 170 4.85 -16.03 6.14
CA PRO A 170 4.76 -14.57 6.29
C PRO A 170 5.25 -14.02 7.64
N HIS A 171 5.05 -14.77 8.74
CA HIS A 171 5.53 -14.37 10.06
C HIS A 171 7.07 -14.36 10.16
N ALA A 172 7.74 -15.32 9.52
CA ALA A 172 9.19 -15.41 9.50
C ALA A 172 9.79 -14.34 8.57
N LEU A 173 9.10 -13.98 7.48
CA LEU A 173 9.52 -12.88 6.60
C LEU A 173 9.46 -11.51 7.30
N LYS A 174 8.63 -11.34 8.34
CA LYS A 174 8.66 -10.13 9.19
C LYS A 174 9.93 -10.04 10.05
N GLY A 175 10.57 -11.17 10.34
CA GLY A 175 11.85 -11.23 11.05
C GLY A 175 13.02 -10.62 10.26
N ILE A 176 14.20 -10.57 10.87
CA ILE A 176 15.40 -10.02 10.22
C ILE A 176 15.84 -11.00 9.12
N VAL A 177 16.01 -10.50 7.89
CA VAL A 177 16.56 -11.26 6.78
C VAL A 177 18.00 -10.83 6.58
N ARG A 178 18.95 -11.71 6.91
CA ARG A 178 20.38 -11.52 6.72
C ARG A 178 20.76 -12.04 5.34
N VAL A 179 21.50 -11.25 4.59
CA VAL A 179 21.97 -11.64 3.25
C VAL A 179 23.47 -11.88 3.29
N ARG A 180 23.88 -12.97 2.65
CA ARG A 180 25.28 -13.30 2.37
C ARG A 180 25.47 -13.36 0.86
N PHE A 181 26.28 -12.46 0.31
CA PHE A 181 26.64 -12.55 -1.10
C PHE A 181 27.73 -13.60 -1.32
N ILE A 182 27.56 -14.38 -2.39
CA ILE A 182 28.52 -15.36 -2.86
C ILE A 182 29.13 -14.85 -4.17
N ASN A 183 30.46 -14.79 -4.21
CA ASN A 183 31.20 -14.32 -5.37
C ASN A 183 31.24 -15.37 -6.50
N VAL A 184 31.89 -15.03 -7.62
CA VAL A 184 32.00 -15.93 -8.79
C VAL A 184 32.81 -17.20 -8.53
N GLN A 185 33.62 -17.22 -7.47
CA GLN A 185 34.43 -18.38 -7.06
C GLN A 185 33.68 -19.27 -6.05
N GLY A 186 32.43 -18.94 -5.71
CA GLY A 186 31.63 -19.67 -4.73
C GLY A 186 32.00 -19.36 -3.27
N LEU A 187 32.78 -18.31 -3.03
CA LEU A 187 33.22 -17.89 -1.70
C LEU A 187 32.35 -16.74 -1.17
N ASP A 188 32.24 -16.69 0.15
CA ASP A 188 31.53 -15.63 0.86
C ASP A 188 32.22 -14.27 0.61
N GLU A 189 31.44 -13.29 0.15
CA GLU A 189 31.89 -11.90 0.09
C GLU A 189 32.03 -11.33 1.51
N ALA A 190 33.09 -10.54 1.75
CA ALA A 190 33.32 -9.93 3.05
C ALA A 190 32.22 -8.90 3.36
N GLY A 191 31.54 -9.06 4.50
CA GLY A 191 30.50 -8.14 4.96
C GLY A 191 29.19 -8.84 5.29
N ILE A 192 29.14 -9.54 6.42
CA ILE A 192 27.86 -10.04 6.95
C ILE A 192 27.16 -8.88 7.66
N ASP A 193 26.15 -8.33 6.97
CA ASP A 193 24.99 -7.57 7.44
C ASP A 193 25.21 -6.43 8.47
N GLN A 194 25.80 -5.33 8.00
CA GLN A 194 25.71 -3.99 8.62
C GLN A 194 24.63 -3.16 7.90
N ASP A 195 23.34 -3.51 8.03
CA ASP A 195 22.14 -2.73 7.60
C ASP A 195 22.06 -2.33 6.09
N GLY A 196 23.09 -2.64 5.29
CA GLY A 196 23.23 -2.26 3.88
C GLY A 196 23.11 -3.43 2.91
N VAL A 197 23.50 -4.64 3.30
CA VAL A 197 23.56 -5.80 2.40
C VAL A 197 22.16 -6.29 2.04
N PHE A 198 21.25 -6.37 3.01
CA PHE A 198 19.84 -6.68 2.72
C PHE A 198 19.18 -5.59 1.85
N LYS A 199 19.50 -4.32 2.11
CA LYS A 199 18.99 -3.19 1.30
C LYS A 199 19.46 -3.29 -0.15
N GLU A 200 20.75 -3.54 -0.37
CA GLU A 200 21.35 -3.77 -1.68
C GLU A 200 20.65 -4.92 -2.41
N PHE A 201 20.54 -6.09 -1.77
CA PHE A 201 19.83 -7.24 -2.34
C PHE A 201 18.39 -6.89 -2.74
N LEU A 202 17.66 -6.18 -1.89
CA LEU A 202 16.27 -5.81 -2.14
C LEU A 202 16.15 -4.83 -3.32
N GLU A 203 17.02 -3.82 -3.38
CA GLU A 203 17.06 -2.85 -4.47
C GLU A 203 17.43 -3.51 -5.81
N GLU A 204 18.46 -4.36 -5.85
CA GLU A 204 18.88 -5.05 -7.07
C GLU A 204 17.83 -6.06 -7.54
N THR A 205 17.20 -6.79 -6.61
CA THR A 205 16.10 -7.72 -6.94
C THR A 205 14.92 -6.98 -7.55
N ILE A 206 14.52 -5.84 -6.97
CA ILE A 206 13.41 -5.03 -7.48
C ILE A 206 13.73 -4.45 -8.86
N LYS A 207 14.96 -3.98 -9.09
CA LYS A 207 15.42 -3.54 -10.42
C LYS A 207 15.31 -4.66 -11.45
N CYS A 208 15.78 -5.86 -11.12
CA CYS A 208 15.73 -7.02 -12.01
C CYS A 208 14.29 -7.43 -12.36
N VAL A 209 13.39 -7.38 -11.37
CA VAL A 209 11.98 -7.75 -11.55
C VAL A 209 11.23 -6.78 -12.47
N PHE A 210 11.51 -5.48 -12.35
CA PHE A 210 10.87 -4.44 -13.16
C PHE A 210 11.55 -4.19 -14.50
N ASP A 211 12.63 -4.92 -14.80
CA ASP A 211 13.25 -4.93 -16.12
C ASP A 211 12.26 -5.45 -17.18
N PRO A 212 11.91 -4.67 -18.21
CA PRO A 212 11.02 -5.12 -19.28
C PRO A 212 11.50 -6.39 -20.00
N GLY A 213 12.80 -6.67 -20.00
CA GLY A 213 13.41 -7.87 -20.56
C GLY A 213 13.01 -9.16 -19.84
N LEU A 214 12.65 -9.08 -18.55
CA LEU A 214 12.08 -10.22 -17.81
C LEU A 214 10.62 -10.50 -18.19
N ASN A 215 9.94 -9.56 -18.86
CA ASN A 215 8.55 -9.65 -19.31
C ASN A 215 7.53 -9.96 -18.18
N LEU A 216 7.86 -9.62 -16.93
CA LEU A 216 6.87 -9.62 -15.83
C LEU A 216 6.07 -8.32 -15.80
N PHE A 217 6.71 -7.18 -16.06
CA PHE A 217 6.08 -5.87 -16.08
C PHE A 217 6.36 -5.15 -17.40
N LYS A 218 5.47 -4.22 -17.75
CA LYS A 218 5.62 -3.29 -18.88
C LYS A 218 5.44 -1.86 -18.38
N VAL A 219 5.96 -0.93 -19.17
CA VAL A 219 5.90 0.50 -18.89
C VAL A 219 4.89 1.14 -19.85
N THR A 220 4.00 1.99 -19.34
CA THR A 220 3.09 2.80 -20.16
C THR A 220 3.83 3.98 -20.81
N SER A 221 3.18 4.70 -21.73
CA SER A 221 3.70 5.98 -22.23
C SER A 221 3.94 7.03 -21.14
N GLU A 222 3.19 6.93 -20.02
CA GLU A 222 3.35 7.78 -18.83
C GLU A 222 4.39 7.25 -17.82
N GLU A 223 5.28 6.35 -18.23
CA GLU A 223 6.33 5.77 -17.37
C GLU A 223 5.83 4.99 -16.13
N ARG A 224 4.59 4.49 -16.18
CA ARG A 224 3.99 3.67 -15.11
C ARG A 224 4.16 2.18 -15.39
N LEU A 225 4.53 1.44 -14.35
CA LEU A 225 4.68 -0.02 -14.43
C LEU A 225 3.33 -0.73 -14.24
N TYR A 226 3.05 -1.73 -15.07
CA TYR A 226 1.90 -2.62 -14.92
C TYR A 226 2.26 -4.07 -15.29
N PRO A 227 1.54 -5.08 -14.74
CA PRO A 227 1.81 -6.48 -15.07
C PRO A 227 1.69 -6.75 -16.57
N SER A 228 2.68 -7.44 -17.13
CA SER A 228 2.71 -7.78 -18.55
C SER A 228 1.54 -8.72 -18.91
N PRO A 229 0.71 -8.39 -19.92
CA PRO A 229 -0.33 -9.29 -20.43
C PRO A 229 0.23 -10.58 -21.01
N THR A 230 1.52 -10.60 -21.34
CA THR A 230 2.26 -11.73 -21.90
C THR A 230 3.20 -12.38 -20.89
N SER A 231 3.04 -12.11 -19.59
CA SER A 231 3.82 -12.73 -18.53
C SER A 231 3.64 -14.25 -18.46
N TYR A 232 2.52 -14.77 -18.97
CA TYR A 232 2.24 -16.21 -19.04
C TYR A 232 3.24 -17.04 -19.85
N LEU A 233 4.08 -16.39 -20.66
CA LEU A 233 5.19 -17.06 -21.34
C LEU A 233 6.25 -17.60 -20.36
N HIS A 234 6.24 -17.12 -19.11
CA HIS A 234 7.03 -17.68 -18.03
C HIS A 234 6.17 -18.64 -17.21
N ASP A 235 6.56 -19.92 -17.14
CA ASP A 235 5.78 -20.99 -16.50
C ASP A 235 5.41 -20.68 -15.03
N SER A 236 6.31 -20.00 -14.31
CA SER A 236 6.11 -19.62 -12.90
C SER A 236 5.76 -18.14 -12.67
N HIS A 237 5.18 -17.44 -13.65
CA HIS A 237 4.93 -15.99 -13.53
C HIS A 237 4.04 -15.61 -12.33
N LEU A 238 3.03 -16.42 -11.99
CA LEU A 238 2.14 -16.13 -10.86
C LEU A 238 2.90 -16.18 -9.53
N GLN A 239 3.76 -17.19 -9.36
CA GLN A 239 4.58 -17.33 -8.17
C GLN A 239 5.65 -16.23 -8.10
N LEU A 240 6.17 -15.78 -9.24
CA LEU A 240 7.04 -14.62 -9.31
C LEU A 240 6.30 -13.35 -8.90
N PHE A 241 5.07 -13.11 -9.37
CA PHE A 241 4.27 -11.96 -8.91
C PHE A 241 4.02 -11.99 -7.40
N GLU A 242 3.71 -13.16 -6.83
CA GLU A 242 3.57 -13.31 -5.38
C GLU A 242 4.88 -12.98 -4.65
N PHE A 243 6.00 -13.53 -5.11
CA PHE A 243 7.32 -13.26 -4.54
C PHE A 243 7.66 -11.76 -4.59
N VAL A 244 7.43 -11.11 -5.74
CA VAL A 244 7.65 -9.67 -5.93
C VAL A 244 6.78 -8.86 -4.97
N GLY A 245 5.49 -9.18 -4.85
CA GLY A 245 4.59 -8.53 -3.91
C GLY A 245 5.07 -8.66 -2.46
N ARG A 246 5.62 -9.83 -2.09
CA ARG A 246 6.21 -10.05 -0.76
C ARG A 246 7.48 -9.24 -0.54
N MET A 247 8.35 -9.11 -1.54
CA MET A 247 9.56 -8.28 -1.45
C MET A 247 9.21 -6.79 -1.34
N LEU A 248 8.24 -6.30 -2.11
CA LEU A 248 7.74 -4.93 -1.98
C LEU A 248 7.13 -4.70 -0.58
N GLY A 249 6.31 -5.63 -0.09
CA GLY A 249 5.77 -5.56 1.27
C GLY A 249 6.87 -5.53 2.35
N LYS A 250 7.91 -6.34 2.18
CA LYS A 250 9.10 -6.32 3.06
C LYS A 250 9.83 -4.98 2.99
N ALA A 251 9.99 -4.39 1.80
CA ALA A 251 10.56 -3.04 1.65
C ALA A 251 9.78 -1.99 2.44
N VAL A 252 8.44 -2.01 2.31
CA VAL A 252 7.58 -1.07 3.05
C VAL A 252 7.67 -1.30 4.57
N TYR A 253 7.76 -2.55 5.01
CA TYR A 253 7.88 -2.95 6.42
C TYR A 253 9.22 -2.55 7.07
N GLU A 254 10.32 -2.63 6.32
CA GLU A 254 11.65 -2.25 6.82
C GLU A 254 11.96 -0.77 6.69
N TRP A 255 11.20 -0.01 5.90
CA TRP A 255 11.47 1.41 5.67
C TRP A 255 11.52 2.23 6.97
N ARG A 256 12.70 2.82 7.24
CA ARG A 256 12.93 3.90 8.22
C ARG A 256 13.14 5.25 7.50
N ARG A 257 12.54 6.32 8.01
CA ARG A 257 12.51 7.67 7.40
C ARG A 257 13.90 8.26 7.09
N ASP A 258 14.97 7.74 7.69
CA ASP A 258 16.30 8.36 7.66
C ASP A 258 17.23 7.84 6.53
N LYS A 259 16.76 6.92 5.69
CA LYS A 259 17.53 6.42 4.53
C LYS A 259 16.63 6.37 3.31
N THR A 260 17.01 7.12 2.28
CA THR A 260 16.35 7.17 0.97
C THR A 260 16.10 5.74 0.47
N CYS A 261 14.83 5.39 0.31
CA CYS A 261 14.41 4.17 -0.34
C CYS A 261 13.68 4.61 -1.62
N VAL A 262 14.38 4.51 -2.75
CA VAL A 262 13.92 4.89 -4.09
C VAL A 262 12.70 4.06 -4.53
N ILE A 263 12.38 2.98 -3.80
CA ILE A 263 11.41 1.95 -4.18
C ILE A 263 9.95 2.44 -4.16
N LEU A 264 9.61 3.54 -3.47
CA LEU A 264 8.24 4.07 -3.42
C LEU A 264 8.03 5.40 -4.15
N VAL A 265 9.04 5.91 -4.86
CA VAL A 265 8.93 7.14 -5.66
C VAL A 265 8.48 6.83 -7.10
N CYS A 266 7.61 5.83 -7.28
CA CYS A 266 6.93 5.57 -8.57
C CYS A 266 5.40 5.72 -8.48
N CYS A 267 4.87 6.18 -7.35
CA CYS A 267 3.44 6.53 -7.25
C CYS A 267 3.16 7.99 -6.83
N ASP A 268 4.09 8.68 -6.17
CA ASP A 268 3.81 10.00 -5.60
C ASP A 268 4.57 11.19 -6.26
N THR A 269 5.38 10.97 -7.30
CA THR A 269 5.98 12.07 -8.07
C THR A 269 5.21 12.35 -9.35
N CYS A 270 3.97 12.83 -9.20
CA CYS A 270 3.29 13.61 -10.24
C CYS A 270 2.93 15.03 -9.80
N ASP A 271 3.21 15.44 -8.56
CA ASP A 271 2.99 16.81 -8.11
C ASP A 271 4.33 17.45 -7.70
N ASN A 272 4.84 18.34 -8.56
CA ASN A 272 6.04 19.21 -8.47
C ASN A 272 7.29 18.76 -9.24
N ALA A 273 7.25 18.96 -10.54
CA ALA A 273 8.39 19.45 -11.32
C ALA A 273 7.86 20.35 -12.45
N GLY A 274 7.63 21.62 -12.12
CA GLY A 274 7.33 22.73 -13.00
C GLY A 274 7.75 24.01 -12.28
#